data_AF-A0A2J6MYQ9-F1
#
_entry.id   AF-A0A2J6MYQ9-F1
#
_cell.length_a   1.000
_cell.length_b   1.000
_cell.length_c   1.000
_cell.angle_alpha   90.00
_cell.angle_beta   90.00
_cell.angle_gamma   90.00
#
_symmetry.space_group_name_H-M   'P 1'
#
loop_
_entity.id
_entity.type
_entity.pdbx_description
1 polymer ?
#
loop_
_entity_poly.entity_id
_entity_poly.type
_entity_poly.pdbx_seq_one_letter_code
_entity_poly.pdbx_strand_id
1 'polypeptide(L)'
;MLPTYTRFLKTGIVDTPLIVDKRTGVLLYGYEAFQALDLLSAEKVPTFKVNLKEVEIKTLNRQLGNLSEEKLIQAGTKGPKLPPKSFSLLAEPVKISVPLGGLVAKKRKNRKALKVYSNTLELLYEGWPTPIVKLNSLSSATRSVWAKLECYNPFSNSVKDRIGWAMIKEAMEEGKLKKVLYEATSTNTGIALTSIANTLGVKTRLYIPKTIQKASDTYLEILSAEVVRLPVGLTVEAISQVEKEAKADKAAHLNQFENDANFKVHLKYTAKEIDEQLKSLGLKPACIIGGLGTSGHMSAISHYFKTKYGKGVKIVGVQPAQNEVIPGIRRIETGMKWLQNAQFDEVIDVKQSEAIEGAMKIARKEGLLIGLSSGAVVHAFQRIAEEKGVYCLVFPDSGYKYIEQFEKYLASVSPKN
;
A
#
# COMPACT_ATOMS: atom_id res chain seq x y z
N MET A 1 15.31 3.33 32.60
CA MET A 1 14.39 3.67 31.49
C MET A 1 13.07 2.88 31.59
N LEU A 2 13.04 1.55 31.42
CA LEU A 2 11.77 0.78 31.41
C LEU A 2 10.91 0.92 32.68
N PRO A 3 11.47 0.96 33.90
CA PRO A 3 10.68 1.24 35.10
C PRO A 3 10.02 2.62 35.07
N THR A 4 10.72 3.63 34.55
CA THR A 4 10.21 5.01 34.38
C THR A 4 9.09 5.05 33.35
N TYR A 5 9.28 4.43 32.20
CA TYR A 5 8.24 4.26 31.16
C TYR A 5 6.99 3.61 31.75
N THR A 6 7.16 2.49 32.45
CA THR A 6 6.05 1.74 33.06
C THR A 6 5.32 2.58 34.09
N ARG A 7 6.06 3.32 34.91
CA ARG A 7 5.48 4.22 35.93
C ARG A 7 4.67 5.34 35.28
N PHE A 8 5.22 6.02 34.26
CA PHE A 8 4.50 7.08 33.55
C PHE A 8 3.23 6.57 32.88
N LEU A 9 3.32 5.40 32.22
CA LEU A 9 2.17 4.79 31.56
C LEU A 9 1.08 4.37 32.55
N LYS A 10 1.44 3.75 33.67
CA LYS A 10 0.49 3.29 34.70
C LYS A 10 -0.20 4.44 35.43
N THR A 11 0.57 5.47 35.79
CA THR A 11 0.05 6.60 36.56
C THR A 11 -0.62 7.65 35.68
N GLY A 12 -0.27 7.69 34.39
CA GLY A 12 -0.62 8.79 33.49
C GLY A 12 0.08 10.10 33.87
N ILE A 13 1.09 10.07 34.74
CA ILE A 13 1.79 11.25 35.26
C ILE A 13 3.29 11.14 34.96
N VAL A 14 3.86 12.25 34.49
CA VAL A 14 5.29 12.47 34.38
C VAL A 14 5.75 13.20 35.63
N ASP A 15 6.44 12.47 36.50
CA ASP A 15 6.88 12.94 37.82
C ASP A 15 8.35 13.40 37.88
N THR A 16 9.10 13.13 36.82
CA THR A 16 10.53 13.40 36.74
C THR A 16 10.78 14.49 35.70
N PRO A 17 11.31 15.67 36.07
CA PRO A 17 11.58 16.73 35.11
C PRO A 17 12.81 16.42 34.25
N LEU A 18 12.87 17.07 33.08
CA LEU A 18 14.11 17.18 32.32
C LEU A 18 14.79 18.51 32.66
N ILE A 19 16.05 18.47 33.10
CA ILE A 19 16.82 19.71 33.30
C ILE A 19 17.73 19.86 32.10
N VAL A 20 17.61 20.98 31.41
CA VAL A 20 18.39 21.28 30.20
C VAL A 20 19.13 22.59 30.40
N ASP A 21 20.36 22.67 29.87
CA ASP A 21 21.05 23.95 29.80
C ASP A 21 20.32 24.87 28.82
N LYS A 22 20.01 26.10 29.26
CA LYS A 22 19.23 27.08 28.49
C LYS A 22 19.91 27.46 27.18
N ARG A 23 21.26 27.53 27.17
CA ARG A 23 22.04 28.01 26.02
C ARG A 23 22.34 26.90 25.00
N THR A 24 22.71 25.72 25.46
CA THR A 24 23.19 24.62 24.62
C THR A 24 22.13 23.55 24.36
N GLY A 25 21.07 23.50 25.17
CA GLY A 25 20.05 22.45 25.08
C GLY A 25 20.51 21.08 25.58
N VAL A 26 21.71 20.98 26.16
CA VAL A 26 22.23 19.73 26.72
C VAL A 26 21.34 19.27 27.87
N LEU A 27 20.94 18.00 27.85
CA LEU A 27 20.21 17.37 28.94
C LEU A 27 21.16 17.07 30.10
N LEU A 28 20.92 17.74 31.23
CA LEU A 28 21.73 17.64 32.44
C LEU A 28 21.15 16.65 33.47
N TYR A 29 19.83 16.46 33.47
CA TYR A 29 19.13 15.51 34.35
C TYR A 29 17.88 14.93 33.68
N GLY A 30 17.48 13.74 34.10
CA GLY A 30 16.24 13.11 33.63
C GLY A 30 16.41 12.29 32.35
N TYR A 31 17.61 11.80 32.04
CA TYR A 31 17.85 11.01 30.82
C TYR A 31 16.94 9.78 30.71
N GLU A 32 16.72 9.03 31.80
CA GLU A 32 15.78 7.90 31.75
C GLU A 32 14.32 8.34 31.54
N ALA A 33 13.94 9.53 32.01
CA ALA A 33 12.62 10.12 31.76
C ALA A 33 12.49 10.60 30.31
N PHE A 34 13.54 11.20 29.74
CA PHE A 34 13.58 11.59 28.34
C PHE A 34 13.42 10.37 27.41
N GLN A 35 14.19 9.31 27.65
CA GLN A 35 14.05 8.06 26.88
C GLN A 35 12.65 7.43 27.05
N ALA A 36 12.08 7.47 28.26
CA ALA A 36 10.73 6.98 28.50
C ALA A 36 9.68 7.79 27.74
N LEU A 37 9.80 9.12 27.70
CA LEU A 37 8.88 10.00 26.98
C LEU A 37 8.99 9.85 25.46
N ASP A 38 10.20 9.64 24.95
CA ASP A 38 10.45 9.31 23.54
C ASP A 38 9.76 8.00 23.13
N LEU A 39 9.90 6.93 23.95
CA LEU A 39 9.18 5.67 23.75
C LEU A 39 7.66 5.80 23.87
N LEU A 40 7.17 6.77 24.63
CA LEU A 40 5.75 7.11 24.72
C LEU A 40 5.28 8.00 23.56
N SER A 41 6.17 8.32 22.61
CA SER A 41 5.92 9.24 21.50
C SER A 41 5.39 10.61 21.98
N ALA A 42 5.95 11.11 23.08
CA ALA A 42 5.60 12.44 23.59
C ALA A 42 6.11 13.51 22.61
N GLU A 43 5.21 14.39 22.16
CA GLU A 43 5.55 15.52 21.28
C GLU A 43 6.14 16.69 22.08
N LYS A 44 5.85 16.73 23.39
CA LYS A 44 6.34 17.74 24.33
C LYS A 44 6.92 17.04 25.55
N VAL A 45 7.93 17.67 26.16
CA VAL A 45 8.56 17.19 27.38
C VAL A 45 8.66 18.33 28.40
N PRO A 46 8.34 18.09 29.68
CA PRO A 46 8.46 19.10 30.72
C PRO A 46 9.94 19.36 31.02
N THR A 47 10.39 20.57 30.71
CA THR A 47 11.80 20.96 30.83
C THR A 47 11.97 22.16 31.75
N PHE A 48 12.96 22.09 32.64
CA PHE A 48 13.50 23.25 33.34
C PHE A 48 14.78 23.68 32.64
N LYS A 49 14.81 24.94 32.22
CA LYS A 49 15.99 25.53 31.58
C LYS A 49 16.82 26.22 32.66
N VAL A 50 18.04 25.76 32.87
CA VAL A 50 18.99 26.33 33.84
C VAL A 50 20.17 26.95 33.11
N ASN A 51 20.82 27.93 33.74
CA ASN A 51 22.11 28.43 33.29
C ASN A 51 23.20 27.57 33.91
N LEU A 52 24.03 26.90 33.09
CA LEU A 52 25.13 26.07 33.57
C LEU A 52 26.05 26.76 34.59
N LYS A 53 26.19 28.09 34.53
CA LYS A 53 27.02 28.87 35.46
C LYS A 53 26.44 28.97 36.88
N GLU A 54 25.15 28.67 37.04
CA GLU A 54 24.41 28.80 38.28
C GLU A 54 24.17 27.43 38.95
N VAL A 55 24.71 26.34 38.40
CA VAL A 55 24.49 25.00 38.93
C VAL A 55 25.79 24.22 39.10
N GLU A 56 25.92 23.58 40.25
CA GLU A 56 27.09 22.80 40.59
C GLU A 56 27.01 21.38 39.99
N ILE A 57 28.05 20.98 39.26
CA ILE A 57 28.12 19.71 38.53
C ILE A 57 29.23 18.85 39.13
N LYS A 58 28.87 17.64 39.56
CA LYS A 58 29.82 16.61 39.99
C LYS A 58 30.07 15.62 38.87
N THR A 59 31.32 15.49 38.43
CA THR A 59 31.73 14.43 37.49
C THR A 59 31.59 13.07 38.17
N LEU A 60 30.88 12.14 37.54
CA LEU A 60 30.69 10.77 38.03
C LEU A 60 31.63 9.77 37.35
N ASN A 61 32.20 10.13 36.19
CA ASN A 61 33.20 9.31 35.51
C ASN A 61 34.62 9.88 35.71
N ARG A 62 35.44 9.17 36.51
CA ARG A 62 36.82 9.56 36.82
C ARG A 62 37.73 9.70 35.59
N GLN A 63 37.42 9.03 34.47
CA GLN A 63 38.20 9.12 33.22
C GLN A 63 37.96 10.41 32.43
N LEU A 64 36.88 11.16 32.71
CA LEU A 64 36.56 12.41 32.01
C LEU A 64 37.26 13.65 32.60
N GLY A 65 37.91 13.51 33.77
CA GLY A 65 38.43 14.62 34.55
C GLY A 65 37.32 15.57 35.05
N ASN A 66 37.68 16.78 35.49
CA ASN A 66 36.68 17.81 35.75
C ASN A 66 36.01 18.24 34.43
N LEU A 67 34.68 18.14 34.38
CA LEU A 67 33.87 18.60 33.25
C LEU A 67 33.79 20.14 33.30
N SER A 68 34.53 20.82 32.44
CA SER A 68 34.46 22.28 32.29
C SER A 68 33.23 22.71 31.46
N GLU A 69 32.82 23.96 31.63
CA GLU A 69 31.73 24.58 30.85
C GLU A 69 31.95 24.40 29.34
N GLU A 70 33.17 24.59 28.87
CA GLU A 70 33.57 24.43 27.47
C GLU A 70 33.39 23.01 26.95
N LYS A 71 33.72 21.98 27.75
CA LYS A 71 33.52 20.57 27.35
C LYS A 71 32.04 20.20 27.23
N LEU A 72 31.18 20.77 28.08
CA LEU A 72 29.73 20.59 28.01
C LEU A 72 29.12 21.30 26.80
N ILE A 73 29.55 22.55 26.53
CA ILE A 73 29.15 23.31 25.33
C ILE A 73 29.59 22.56 24.07
N GLN A 74 30.83 22.07 24.02
CA GLN A 74 31.39 21.38 22.86
C GLN A 74 30.67 20.04 22.59
N ALA A 75 30.32 19.29 23.64
CA ALA A 75 29.50 18.08 23.52
C ALA A 75 28.08 18.36 23.00
N GLY A 76 27.48 19.48 23.42
CA GLY A 76 26.16 19.92 22.96
C GLY A 76 26.12 20.49 21.54
N THR A 77 27.22 21.10 21.08
CA THR A 77 27.27 21.83 19.79
C THR A 77 27.97 21.07 18.66
N LYS A 78 28.90 20.16 18.95
CA LYS A 78 29.71 19.46 17.93
C LYS A 78 29.49 17.94 17.85
N GLY A 79 28.94 17.31 18.89
CA GLY A 79 28.93 15.84 19.05
C GLY A 79 30.35 15.30 19.26
N PRO A 80 30.63 14.58 20.37
CA PRO A 80 29.89 13.40 20.83
C PRO A 80 29.21 13.62 22.18
N LYS A 81 28.07 12.96 22.38
CA LYS A 81 27.37 12.95 23.67
C LYS A 81 28.30 12.41 24.74
N LEU A 82 28.46 13.15 25.84
CA LEU A 82 29.05 12.60 27.05
C LEU A 82 28.36 11.28 27.40
N PRO A 83 29.09 10.24 27.87
CA PRO A 83 28.48 8.97 28.24
C PRO A 83 27.30 9.19 29.21
N PRO A 84 26.20 8.44 29.11
CA PRO A 84 25.10 8.54 30.08
C PRO A 84 25.64 8.43 31.51
N LYS A 85 25.15 9.28 32.43
CA LYS A 85 25.60 9.32 33.85
C LYS A 85 27.06 9.71 34.05
N SER A 86 27.65 10.46 33.12
CA SER A 86 29.01 11.01 33.24
C SER A 86 29.14 12.11 34.30
N PHE A 87 28.03 12.74 34.69
CA PHE A 87 27.95 13.74 35.74
C PHE A 87 26.57 13.75 36.40
N SER A 88 26.47 14.39 37.57
CA SER A 88 25.22 14.68 38.28
C SER A 88 25.19 16.12 38.74
N LEU A 89 24.01 16.71 38.78
CA LEU A 89 23.76 18.01 39.41
C LEU A 89 23.68 17.84 40.93
N LEU A 90 24.34 18.72 41.68
CA LEU A 90 24.24 18.80 43.14
C LEU A 90 23.07 19.73 43.53
N ALA A 91 21.85 19.31 43.22
CA ALA A 91 20.62 19.98 43.65
C ALA A 91 19.48 18.97 43.74
N GLU A 92 18.57 19.13 44.72
CA GLU A 92 17.35 18.32 44.75
C GLU A 92 16.44 18.72 43.58
N PRO A 93 16.13 17.78 42.66
CA PRO A 93 15.34 18.12 41.49
C PRO A 93 13.89 18.44 41.89
N VAL A 94 13.33 19.50 41.28
CA VAL A 94 11.94 19.91 41.46
C VAL A 94 11.01 18.76 41.10
N LYS A 95 10.16 18.33 42.04
CA LYS A 95 9.10 17.36 41.73
C LYS A 95 8.06 18.01 40.84
N ILE A 96 7.72 17.34 39.73
CA ILE A 96 6.64 17.76 38.85
C ILE A 96 5.51 16.73 38.89
N SER A 97 4.32 17.14 38.43
CA SER A 97 3.21 16.24 38.20
C SER A 97 2.50 16.68 36.94
N VAL A 98 3.01 16.26 35.78
CA VAL A 98 2.48 16.66 34.48
C VAL A 98 1.68 15.51 33.89
N PRO A 99 0.39 15.72 33.53
CA PRO A 99 -0.39 14.69 32.86
C PRO A 99 0.23 14.26 31.53
N LEU A 100 0.52 12.96 31.40
CA LEU A 100 1.10 12.36 30.19
C LEU A 100 0.24 12.63 28.95
N GLY A 101 -1.09 12.62 29.10
CA GLY A 101 -2.02 12.91 28.00
C GLY A 101 -1.96 14.33 27.44
N GLY A 102 -1.29 15.27 28.12
CA GLY A 102 -1.00 16.62 27.60
C GLY A 102 0.34 16.72 26.87
N LEU A 103 1.20 15.70 27.02
CA LEU A 103 2.55 15.62 26.45
C LEU A 103 2.59 14.73 25.20
N VAL A 104 1.80 13.66 25.20
CA VAL A 104 1.55 12.81 24.03
C VAL A 104 0.44 13.45 23.22
N ALA A 105 0.58 13.47 21.89
CA ALA A 105 -0.47 13.92 21.00
C ALA A 105 -1.79 13.26 21.39
N LYS A 106 -2.84 14.04 21.68
CA LYS A 106 -4.19 13.49 21.74
C LYS A 106 -4.50 13.00 20.33
N LYS A 107 -4.19 11.73 20.04
CA LYS A 107 -4.85 11.03 18.94
C LYS A 107 -6.32 11.14 19.29
N ARG A 108 -7.05 12.00 18.57
CA ARG A 108 -8.51 12.07 18.62
C ARG A 108 -9.01 10.63 18.61
N LYS A 109 -10.18 10.35 19.20
CA LYS A 109 -10.91 9.07 19.07
C LYS A 109 -11.32 8.80 17.61
N ASN A 110 -10.41 9.01 16.66
CA ASN A 110 -10.56 8.81 15.25
C ASN A 110 -10.09 7.39 14.96
N ARG A 111 -11.02 6.45 15.09
CA ARG A 111 -10.82 5.03 14.79
C ARG A 111 -10.16 4.82 13.42
N LYS A 112 -10.49 5.64 12.41
CA LYS A 112 -9.88 5.57 11.07
C LYS A 112 -8.40 5.93 11.05
N ALA A 113 -7.98 6.97 11.79
CA ALA A 113 -6.57 7.33 11.92
C ALA A 113 -5.73 6.24 12.62
N LEU A 114 -6.38 5.46 13.49
CA LEU A 114 -5.80 4.31 14.18
C LEU A 114 -6.02 2.98 13.45
N LYS A 115 -6.63 2.99 12.26
CA LYS A 115 -6.92 1.79 11.46
C LYS A 115 -7.74 0.74 12.24
N VAL A 116 -8.74 1.20 13.01
CA VAL A 116 -9.67 0.35 13.78
C VAL A 116 -11.00 0.24 13.03
N TYR A 117 -11.36 -1.00 12.67
CA TYR A 117 -12.58 -1.35 11.92
C TYR A 117 -13.48 -2.26 12.76
N SER A 118 -14.79 -2.19 12.57
CA SER A 118 -15.78 -2.95 13.35
C SER A 118 -16.06 -4.34 12.77
N ASN A 119 -15.71 -4.57 11.50
CA ASN A 119 -15.82 -5.86 10.82
C ASN A 119 -14.82 -5.93 9.65
N THR A 120 -14.68 -7.11 9.05
CA THR A 120 -13.72 -7.35 7.97
C THR A 120 -14.06 -6.62 6.67
N LEU A 121 -15.34 -6.34 6.37
CA LEU A 121 -15.69 -5.57 5.17
C LEU A 121 -15.31 -4.09 5.32
N GLU A 122 -15.44 -3.51 6.52
CA GLU A 122 -14.95 -2.15 6.81
C GLU A 122 -13.44 -2.02 6.52
N LEU A 123 -12.64 -3.07 6.80
CA LEU A 123 -11.20 -3.07 6.48
C LEU A 123 -10.93 -2.77 4.99
N LEU A 124 -11.84 -3.16 4.10
CA LEU A 124 -11.75 -2.87 2.67
C LEU A 124 -12.16 -1.43 2.36
N TYR A 125 -13.45 -1.10 2.49
CA TYR A 125 -13.99 0.15 1.93
C TYR A 125 -13.71 1.38 2.80
N GLU A 126 -13.57 1.23 4.13
CA GLU A 126 -13.11 2.30 5.02
C GLU A 126 -11.57 2.36 5.11
N GLY A 127 -10.90 1.29 4.68
CA GLY A 127 -9.44 1.22 4.61
C GLY A 127 -8.83 2.01 3.46
N TRP A 128 -9.62 2.31 2.43
CA TRP A 128 -9.24 3.17 1.31
C TRP A 128 -8.99 4.62 1.74
N PRO A 129 -8.09 5.35 1.05
CA PRO A 129 -7.41 4.99 -0.19
C PRO A 129 -6.28 3.97 -0.02
N THR A 130 -6.02 3.15 -1.05
CA THR A 130 -4.78 2.35 -1.11
C THR A 130 -3.56 3.28 -1.24
N PRO A 131 -2.37 2.90 -0.75
CA PRO A 131 -1.20 3.78 -0.76
C PRO A 131 -0.78 4.20 -2.16
N ILE A 132 -0.29 5.44 -2.29
CA ILE A 132 0.57 5.87 -3.39
C ILE A 132 1.97 6.13 -2.83
N VAL A 133 3.01 5.60 -3.48
CA VAL A 133 4.40 5.71 -3.00
C VAL A 133 5.32 6.21 -4.11
N LYS A 134 6.27 7.08 -3.78
CA LYS A 134 7.29 7.53 -4.74
C LYS A 134 8.31 6.41 -4.97
N LEU A 135 8.59 6.08 -6.23
CA LEU A 135 9.65 5.15 -6.62
C LEU A 135 10.93 5.96 -6.86
N ASN A 136 11.85 5.91 -5.89
CA ASN A 136 13.08 6.70 -5.94
C ASN A 136 14.01 6.27 -7.08
N SER A 137 14.08 4.96 -7.37
CA SER A 137 14.90 4.37 -8.42
C SER A 137 14.47 4.71 -9.85
N LEU A 138 13.23 5.17 -10.03
CA LEU A 138 12.70 5.63 -11.31
C LEU A 138 12.58 7.16 -11.40
N SER A 139 12.69 7.85 -10.27
CA SER A 139 12.62 9.31 -10.16
C SER A 139 13.98 9.96 -10.40
N SER A 140 13.96 11.22 -10.83
CA SER A 140 15.13 12.09 -10.96
C SER A 140 14.83 13.46 -10.34
N ALA A 141 15.73 14.43 -10.50
CA ALA A 141 15.47 15.82 -10.08
C ALA A 141 14.27 16.44 -10.81
N THR A 142 13.99 16.00 -12.04
CA THR A 142 12.96 16.60 -12.91
C THR A 142 11.78 15.67 -13.19
N ARG A 143 11.89 14.38 -12.82
CA ARG A 143 10.85 13.36 -12.99
C ARG A 143 10.47 12.74 -11.65
N SER A 144 9.17 12.72 -11.35
CA SER A 144 8.66 12.05 -10.14
C SER A 144 7.77 10.89 -10.54
N VAL A 145 8.16 9.68 -10.14
CA VAL A 145 7.41 8.45 -10.45
C VAL A 145 6.76 7.94 -9.19
N TRP A 146 5.45 7.70 -9.27
CA TRP A 146 4.62 7.25 -8.17
C TRP A 146 3.96 5.92 -8.53
N ALA A 147 3.82 5.02 -7.56
CA ALA A 147 3.14 3.75 -7.70
C ALA A 147 1.88 3.71 -6.83
N LYS A 148 0.73 3.44 -7.44
CA LYS A 148 -0.54 3.18 -6.77
C LYS A 148 -0.61 1.69 -6.41
N LEU A 149 -0.53 1.36 -5.13
CA LEU A 149 -0.34 -0.01 -4.63
C LEU A 149 -1.67 -0.68 -4.30
N GLU A 150 -2.30 -1.32 -5.30
CA GLU A 150 -3.56 -2.03 -5.11
C GLU A 150 -3.43 -3.37 -4.39
N CYS A 151 -2.19 -3.82 -4.11
CA CYS A 151 -1.93 -4.99 -3.27
C CYS A 151 -2.31 -4.81 -1.79
N TYR A 152 -2.62 -3.57 -1.38
CA TYR A 152 -3.08 -3.22 -0.03
C TYR A 152 -4.57 -3.48 0.20
N ASN A 153 -5.33 -3.89 -0.83
CA ASN A 153 -6.66 -4.40 -0.59
C ASN A 153 -6.57 -5.75 0.18
N PRO A 154 -7.36 -5.95 1.25
CA PRO A 154 -7.12 -6.97 2.26
C PRO A 154 -7.42 -8.43 1.89
N PHE A 155 -8.23 -8.69 0.86
CA PHE A 155 -8.76 -10.03 0.60
C PHE A 155 -7.99 -10.78 -0.48
N SER A 156 -7.87 -10.23 -1.69
CA SER A 156 -7.10 -10.83 -2.79
C SER A 156 -5.69 -10.26 -2.94
N ASN A 157 -5.32 -9.31 -2.06
CA ASN A 157 -4.13 -8.49 -2.22
C ASN A 157 -4.03 -7.95 -3.64
N SER A 158 -5.16 -7.44 -4.16
CA SER A 158 -5.24 -6.90 -5.51
C SER A 158 -6.35 -5.88 -5.71
N VAL A 159 -6.27 -5.19 -6.84
CA VAL A 159 -7.30 -4.27 -7.36
C VAL A 159 -8.70 -4.90 -7.48
N LYS A 160 -8.80 -6.24 -7.51
CA LYS A 160 -10.05 -6.96 -7.72
C LYS A 160 -10.97 -6.97 -6.49
N ASP A 161 -10.47 -6.67 -5.29
CA ASP A 161 -11.34 -6.50 -4.13
C ASP A 161 -12.36 -5.38 -4.33
N ARG A 162 -11.97 -4.32 -5.05
CA ARG A 162 -12.87 -3.21 -5.38
C ARG A 162 -14.07 -3.68 -6.18
N ILE A 163 -13.83 -4.44 -7.24
CA ILE A 163 -14.91 -4.93 -8.10
C ILE A 163 -15.72 -6.03 -7.41
N GLY A 164 -15.07 -6.90 -6.64
CA GLY A 164 -15.75 -7.94 -5.87
C GLY A 164 -16.74 -7.33 -4.89
N TRP A 165 -16.31 -6.32 -4.14
CA TRP A 165 -17.16 -5.56 -3.23
C TRP A 165 -18.30 -4.87 -3.97
N ALA A 166 -18.00 -4.13 -5.03
CA ALA A 166 -19.00 -3.35 -5.75
C ALA A 166 -20.09 -4.22 -6.37
N MET A 167 -19.72 -5.33 -7.03
CA MET A 167 -20.67 -6.25 -7.65
C MET A 167 -21.52 -6.99 -6.62
N ILE A 168 -20.92 -7.47 -5.52
CA ILE A 168 -21.67 -8.14 -4.44
C ILE A 168 -22.63 -7.14 -3.78
N LYS A 169 -22.16 -5.93 -3.47
CA LYS A 169 -22.99 -4.87 -2.88
C LYS A 169 -24.17 -4.51 -3.77
N GLU A 170 -23.93 -4.30 -5.07
CA GLU A 170 -25.01 -4.02 -6.03
C GLU A 170 -26.02 -5.17 -6.09
N ALA A 171 -25.55 -6.42 -6.17
CA ALA A 171 -26.42 -7.59 -6.16
C ALA A 171 -27.22 -7.75 -4.86
N MET A 172 -26.67 -7.36 -3.70
CA MET A 172 -27.41 -7.32 -2.43
C MET A 172 -28.51 -6.27 -2.45
N GLU A 173 -28.17 -5.05 -2.86
CA GLU A 173 -29.09 -3.90 -2.91
C GLU A 173 -30.25 -4.16 -3.89
N GLU A 174 -30.01 -4.89 -4.97
CA GLU A 174 -31.02 -5.27 -5.96
C GLU A 174 -31.79 -6.57 -5.61
N GLY A 175 -31.47 -7.23 -4.49
CA GLY A 175 -32.08 -8.52 -4.13
C GLY A 175 -31.72 -9.68 -5.08
N LYS A 176 -30.66 -9.52 -5.88
CA LYS A 176 -30.16 -10.51 -6.84
C LYS A 176 -29.16 -11.48 -6.26
N LEU A 177 -28.48 -11.14 -5.15
CA LEU A 177 -27.55 -12.04 -4.48
C LEU A 177 -28.29 -13.30 -3.97
N LYS A 178 -27.72 -14.47 -4.24
CA LYS A 178 -28.25 -15.78 -3.85
C LYS A 178 -27.33 -16.45 -2.84
N LYS A 179 -27.74 -17.61 -2.31
CA LYS A 179 -26.92 -18.43 -1.39
C LYS A 179 -25.64 -18.97 -2.04
N VAL A 180 -25.61 -19.01 -3.37
CA VAL A 180 -24.47 -19.48 -4.16
C VAL A 180 -24.18 -18.46 -5.26
N LEU A 181 -22.90 -18.19 -5.49
CA LEU A 181 -22.38 -17.25 -6.47
C LEU A 181 -21.45 -17.98 -7.46
N TYR A 182 -21.76 -17.89 -8.74
CA TYR A 182 -20.98 -18.44 -9.85
C TYR A 182 -20.25 -17.31 -10.56
N GLU A 183 -18.98 -17.51 -10.93
CA GLU A 183 -18.22 -16.51 -11.68
C GLU A 183 -17.17 -17.14 -12.62
N ALA A 184 -17.13 -16.68 -13.87
CA ALA A 184 -16.02 -16.91 -14.78
C ALA A 184 -14.87 -15.97 -14.43
N THR A 185 -13.71 -16.51 -14.06
CA THR A 185 -12.66 -15.66 -13.50
C THR A 185 -11.22 -16.06 -13.79
N SER A 186 -10.32 -15.08 -13.62
CA SER A 186 -8.93 -15.31 -13.27
C SER A 186 -8.77 -15.40 -11.75
N THR A 187 -7.59 -15.80 -11.28
CA THR A 187 -7.29 -15.98 -9.86
C THR A 187 -7.76 -14.82 -8.96
N ASN A 188 -7.43 -13.57 -9.28
CA ASN A 188 -7.61 -12.45 -8.34
C ASN A 188 -9.08 -12.12 -8.06
N THR A 189 -9.95 -12.08 -9.09
CA THR A 189 -11.38 -11.82 -8.87
C THR A 189 -12.05 -13.00 -8.16
N GLY A 190 -11.60 -14.23 -8.40
CA GLY A 190 -12.09 -15.41 -7.68
C GLY A 190 -11.79 -15.37 -6.18
N ILE A 191 -10.56 -15.01 -5.81
CA ILE A 191 -10.17 -14.81 -4.41
C ILE A 191 -10.98 -13.67 -3.79
N ALA A 192 -11.10 -12.52 -4.48
CA ALA A 192 -11.84 -11.37 -3.98
C ALA A 192 -13.32 -11.69 -3.70
N LEU A 193 -13.99 -12.31 -4.68
CA LEU A 193 -15.40 -12.67 -4.56
C LEU A 193 -15.62 -13.72 -3.48
N THR A 194 -14.80 -14.76 -3.41
CA THR A 194 -14.93 -15.82 -2.40
C THR A 194 -14.73 -15.26 -0.99
N SER A 195 -13.67 -14.47 -0.77
CA SER A 195 -13.40 -13.86 0.53
C SER A 195 -14.55 -12.96 1.00
N ILE A 196 -15.11 -12.14 0.12
CA ILE A 196 -16.22 -11.24 0.46
C ILE A 196 -17.53 -12.05 0.65
N ALA A 197 -17.81 -13.01 -0.21
CA ALA A 197 -18.98 -13.88 -0.12
C ALA A 197 -18.99 -14.70 1.19
N ASN A 198 -17.82 -15.17 1.65
CA ASN A 198 -17.67 -15.87 2.93
C ASN A 198 -18.10 -15.00 4.11
N THR A 199 -17.86 -13.68 4.09
CA THR A 199 -18.34 -12.77 5.15
C THR A 199 -19.88 -12.65 5.20
N LEU A 200 -20.55 -13.08 4.14
CA LEU A 200 -22.01 -13.03 3.97
C LEU A 200 -22.66 -14.43 4.04
N GLY A 201 -21.86 -15.50 4.26
CA GLY A 201 -22.35 -16.88 4.23
C GLY A 201 -22.79 -17.36 2.84
N VAL A 202 -22.27 -16.75 1.76
CA VAL A 202 -22.56 -17.12 0.37
C VAL A 202 -21.46 -18.05 -0.15
N LYS A 203 -21.84 -19.22 -0.66
CA LYS A 203 -20.88 -20.16 -1.27
C LYS A 203 -20.46 -19.69 -2.66
N THR A 204 -19.24 -19.97 -3.08
CA THR A 204 -18.76 -19.62 -4.42
C THR A 204 -18.37 -20.85 -5.24
N ARG A 205 -18.72 -20.83 -6.53
CA ARG A 205 -18.18 -21.72 -7.56
C ARG A 205 -17.51 -20.89 -8.64
N LEU A 206 -16.25 -21.19 -8.93
CA LEU A 206 -15.41 -20.42 -9.83
C LEU A 206 -15.08 -21.26 -11.05
N TYR A 207 -15.29 -20.67 -12.23
CA TYR A 207 -14.99 -21.29 -13.50
C TYR A 207 -13.71 -20.67 -14.04
N ILE A 208 -12.65 -21.47 -14.10
CA ILE A 208 -11.30 -20.99 -14.41
C ILE A 208 -10.78 -21.77 -15.62
N PRO A 209 -10.30 -21.10 -16.69
CA PRO A 209 -9.64 -21.76 -17.81
C PRO A 209 -8.49 -22.69 -17.36
N LYS A 210 -8.31 -23.83 -18.05
CA LYS A 210 -7.17 -24.75 -17.83
C LYS A 210 -5.81 -24.09 -18.14
N THR A 211 -5.80 -23.00 -18.91
CA THR A 211 -4.62 -22.22 -19.26
C THR A 211 -4.07 -21.36 -18.10
N ILE A 212 -4.88 -21.08 -17.08
CA ILE A 212 -4.45 -20.32 -15.90
C ILE A 212 -3.73 -21.23 -14.91
N GLN A 213 -2.64 -20.77 -14.32
CA GLN A 213 -1.83 -21.55 -13.38
C GLN A 213 -2.65 -22.17 -12.23
N LYS A 214 -2.22 -23.35 -11.77
CA LYS A 214 -2.85 -24.08 -10.66
C LYS A 214 -2.37 -23.63 -9.28
N ALA A 215 -1.23 -22.93 -9.19
CA ALA A 215 -0.71 -22.40 -7.92
C ALA A 215 -1.75 -21.64 -7.10
N SER A 216 -2.71 -21.01 -7.79
CA SER A 216 -3.78 -20.27 -7.14
C SER A 216 -4.95 -21.10 -6.63
N ASP A 217 -5.07 -22.36 -7.06
CA ASP A 217 -6.17 -23.25 -6.62
C ASP A 217 -6.09 -23.50 -5.12
N THR A 218 -4.88 -23.58 -4.56
CA THR A 218 -4.65 -23.69 -3.12
C THR A 218 -5.31 -22.54 -2.35
N TYR A 219 -5.19 -21.29 -2.82
CA TYR A 219 -5.85 -20.16 -2.16
C TYR A 219 -7.38 -20.28 -2.23
N LEU A 220 -7.92 -20.76 -3.36
CA LEU A 220 -9.35 -20.90 -3.55
C LEU A 220 -9.93 -22.04 -2.69
N GLU A 221 -9.20 -23.15 -2.57
CA GLU A 221 -9.56 -24.28 -1.70
C GLU A 221 -9.54 -23.87 -0.23
N ILE A 222 -8.51 -23.14 0.23
CA ILE A 222 -8.46 -22.58 1.60
C ILE A 222 -9.69 -21.72 1.87
N LEU A 223 -10.11 -20.93 0.88
CA LEU A 223 -11.30 -20.08 0.98
C LEU A 223 -12.61 -20.84 0.77
N SER A 224 -12.56 -22.16 0.60
CA SER A 224 -13.73 -23.04 0.36
C SER A 224 -14.53 -22.70 -0.90
N ALA A 225 -13.87 -22.19 -1.94
CA ALA A 225 -14.47 -22.07 -3.27
C ALA A 225 -14.47 -23.42 -3.99
N GLU A 226 -15.59 -23.75 -4.64
CA GLU A 226 -15.62 -24.85 -5.60
C GLU A 226 -14.97 -24.39 -6.91
N VAL A 227 -13.93 -25.09 -7.39
CA VAL A 227 -13.21 -24.70 -8.61
C VAL A 227 -13.52 -25.67 -9.75
N VAL A 228 -14.09 -25.15 -10.84
CA VAL A 228 -14.36 -25.88 -12.08
C VAL A 228 -13.39 -25.42 -13.15
N ARG A 229 -12.53 -26.33 -13.63
CA ARG A 229 -11.53 -26.04 -14.67
C ARG A 229 -12.05 -26.32 -16.08
N LEU A 230 -12.27 -25.28 -16.87
CA LEU A 230 -12.85 -25.38 -18.22
C LEU A 230 -11.78 -25.46 -19.33
N PRO A 231 -12.01 -26.24 -20.40
CA PRO A 231 -11.10 -26.36 -21.54
C PRO A 231 -11.24 -25.19 -22.53
N VAL A 232 -11.18 -23.96 -22.02
CA VAL A 232 -11.24 -22.71 -22.80
C VAL A 232 -9.90 -21.99 -22.76
N GLY A 233 -9.63 -21.15 -23.76
CA GLY A 233 -8.37 -20.39 -23.87
C GLY A 233 -8.36 -19.16 -22.98
N LEU A 234 -9.46 -18.40 -23.00
CA LEU A 234 -9.65 -17.16 -22.25
C LEU A 234 -10.81 -17.27 -21.25
N THR A 235 -10.74 -16.49 -20.16
CA THR A 235 -11.83 -16.43 -19.16
C THR A 235 -13.17 -15.98 -19.76
N VAL A 236 -13.15 -15.08 -20.75
CA VAL A 236 -14.37 -14.57 -21.38
C VAL A 236 -15.16 -15.64 -22.15
N GLU A 237 -14.48 -16.69 -22.62
CA GLU A 237 -15.12 -17.81 -23.33
C GLU A 237 -15.99 -18.67 -22.39
N ALA A 238 -15.78 -18.59 -21.07
CA ALA A 238 -16.55 -19.34 -20.09
C ALA A 238 -17.92 -18.72 -19.76
N ILE A 239 -18.14 -17.43 -20.06
CA ILE A 239 -19.27 -16.64 -19.53
C ILE A 239 -20.63 -17.28 -19.84
N SER A 240 -20.86 -17.69 -21.09
CA SER A 240 -22.14 -18.28 -21.52
C SER A 240 -22.45 -19.59 -20.79
N GLN A 241 -21.43 -20.43 -20.57
CA GLN A 241 -21.58 -21.66 -19.80
C GLN A 241 -21.91 -21.36 -18.33
N VAL A 242 -21.19 -20.42 -17.71
CA VAL A 242 -21.44 -20.01 -16.32
C VAL A 242 -22.85 -19.47 -16.14
N GLU A 243 -23.33 -18.65 -17.07
CA GLU A 243 -24.68 -18.10 -17.02
C GLU A 243 -25.76 -19.19 -17.10
N LYS A 244 -25.58 -20.17 -18.00
CA LYS A 244 -26.49 -21.32 -18.13
C LYS A 244 -26.54 -22.15 -16.84
N GLU A 245 -25.38 -22.47 -16.27
CA GLU A 245 -25.29 -23.26 -15.03
C GLU A 245 -25.85 -22.49 -13.83
N ALA A 246 -25.52 -21.20 -13.71
CA ALA A 246 -26.04 -20.36 -12.63
C ALA A 246 -27.57 -20.26 -12.66
N LYS A 247 -28.16 -20.13 -13.85
CA LYS A 247 -29.61 -20.12 -14.03
C LYS A 247 -30.25 -21.44 -13.63
N ALA A 248 -29.65 -22.58 -14.01
CA ALA A 248 -30.13 -23.90 -13.64
C ALA A 248 -30.11 -24.13 -12.12
N ASP A 249 -29.02 -23.71 -11.47
CA ASP A 249 -28.78 -23.92 -10.03
C ASP A 249 -29.40 -22.81 -9.14
N LYS A 250 -30.08 -21.83 -9.76
CA LYS A 250 -30.60 -20.62 -9.08
C LYS A 250 -29.49 -19.87 -8.29
N ALA A 251 -28.27 -19.91 -8.80
CA ALA A 251 -27.13 -19.17 -8.29
C ALA A 251 -27.12 -17.73 -8.84
N ALA A 252 -26.44 -16.82 -8.14
CA ALA A 252 -26.10 -15.51 -8.69
C ALA A 252 -24.94 -15.66 -9.67
N HIS A 253 -24.93 -14.87 -10.74
CA HIS A 253 -23.78 -14.69 -11.62
C HIS A 253 -23.55 -13.18 -11.76
N LEU A 254 -22.40 -12.69 -11.27
CA LEU A 254 -22.15 -11.24 -11.23
C LEU A 254 -21.58 -10.72 -12.56
N ASN A 255 -20.84 -11.56 -13.27
CA ASN A 255 -20.26 -11.30 -14.59
C ASN A 255 -19.36 -10.05 -14.61
N GLN A 256 -18.12 -10.20 -14.15
CA GLN A 256 -17.15 -9.12 -14.04
C GLN A 256 -16.80 -8.40 -15.35
N PHE A 257 -17.12 -9.01 -16.50
CA PHE A 257 -16.85 -8.46 -17.83
C PHE A 257 -17.97 -7.53 -18.30
N GLU A 258 -19.21 -7.77 -17.84
CA GLU A 258 -20.37 -6.98 -18.25
C GLU A 258 -20.96 -6.12 -17.13
N ASN A 259 -20.60 -6.33 -15.86
CA ASN A 259 -21.20 -5.62 -14.73
C ASN A 259 -20.61 -4.22 -14.52
N ASP A 260 -21.42 -3.17 -14.73
CA ASP A 260 -20.98 -1.78 -14.65
C ASP A 260 -20.52 -1.34 -13.25
N ALA A 261 -20.83 -2.09 -12.18
CA ALA A 261 -20.24 -1.88 -10.86
C ALA A 261 -18.70 -1.91 -10.90
N ASN A 262 -18.10 -2.68 -11.82
CA ASN A 262 -16.65 -2.73 -12.05
C ASN A 262 -16.10 -1.35 -12.50
N PHE A 263 -16.67 -0.75 -13.54
CA PHE A 263 -16.23 0.58 -13.99
C PHE A 263 -16.56 1.66 -12.94
N LYS A 264 -17.78 1.64 -12.39
CA LYS A 264 -18.25 2.64 -11.41
C LYS A 264 -17.38 2.69 -10.17
N VAL A 265 -16.92 1.55 -9.63
CA VAL A 265 -16.09 1.53 -8.41
C VAL A 265 -14.72 2.15 -8.65
N HIS A 266 -14.12 1.90 -9.82
CA HIS A 266 -12.84 2.50 -10.16
C HIS A 266 -12.95 4.00 -10.44
N LEU A 267 -14.09 4.46 -10.98
CA LEU A 267 -14.35 5.89 -11.16
C LEU A 267 -14.53 6.59 -9.81
N LYS A 268 -15.36 6.00 -8.93
CA LYS A 268 -15.67 6.51 -7.59
C LYS A 268 -14.45 6.55 -6.67
N TYR A 269 -13.61 5.53 -6.76
CA TYR A 269 -12.48 5.34 -5.86
C TYR A 269 -11.15 5.44 -6.61
N THR A 270 -10.68 4.41 -7.30
CA THR A 270 -9.31 4.35 -7.84
C THR A 270 -8.85 5.61 -8.58
N ALA A 271 -9.64 6.13 -9.52
CA ALA A 271 -9.31 7.34 -10.28
C ALA A 271 -9.30 8.60 -9.40
N LYS A 272 -10.35 8.77 -8.57
CA LYS A 272 -10.46 9.87 -7.62
C LYS A 272 -9.32 9.87 -6.60
N GLU A 273 -8.99 8.71 -6.05
CA GLU A 273 -7.91 8.52 -5.08
C GLU A 273 -6.56 8.93 -5.68
N ILE A 274 -6.24 8.52 -6.91
CA ILE A 274 -4.98 8.93 -7.57
C ILE A 274 -4.91 10.46 -7.66
N ASP A 275 -6.00 11.11 -8.09
CA ASP A 275 -6.05 12.57 -8.23
C ASP A 275 -5.91 13.29 -6.87
N GLU A 276 -6.66 12.86 -5.86
CA GLU A 276 -6.62 13.46 -4.51
C GLU A 276 -5.27 13.25 -3.82
N GLN A 277 -4.69 12.05 -3.96
CA GLN A 277 -3.39 11.73 -3.37
C GLN A 277 -2.26 12.55 -4.01
N LEU A 278 -2.21 12.66 -5.35
CA LEU A 278 -1.23 13.51 -6.02
C LEU A 278 -1.43 15.00 -5.70
N LYS A 279 -2.68 15.46 -5.63
CA LYS A 279 -3.00 16.84 -5.24
C LYS A 279 -2.57 17.20 -3.84
N SER A 280 -2.66 16.27 -2.88
CA SER A 280 -2.18 16.49 -1.52
C SER A 280 -0.69 16.82 -1.44
N LEU A 281 0.06 16.48 -2.50
CA LEU A 281 1.48 16.76 -2.68
C LEU A 281 1.74 17.98 -3.59
N GLY A 282 0.69 18.68 -4.04
CA GLY A 282 0.79 19.75 -5.04
C GLY A 282 1.14 19.25 -6.44
N LEU A 283 0.93 17.96 -6.74
CA LEU A 283 1.31 17.34 -8.01
C LEU A 283 0.11 17.12 -8.93
N LYS A 284 0.34 17.26 -10.23
CA LYS A 284 -0.57 16.86 -11.30
C LYS A 284 0.14 15.83 -12.19
N PRO A 285 -0.48 14.66 -12.48
CA PRO A 285 0.17 13.66 -13.33
C PRO A 285 0.26 14.15 -14.79
N ALA A 286 1.44 13.99 -15.37
CA ALA A 286 1.67 14.13 -16.80
C ALA A 286 1.34 12.83 -17.56
N CYS A 287 1.51 11.67 -16.92
CA CYS A 287 1.21 10.36 -17.51
C CYS A 287 0.73 9.36 -16.45
N ILE A 288 -0.28 8.55 -16.78
CA ILE A 288 -0.76 7.43 -15.98
C ILE A 288 -0.68 6.15 -16.82
N ILE A 289 -0.05 5.11 -16.26
CA ILE A 289 0.24 3.85 -16.96
C ILE A 289 -0.35 2.69 -16.17
N GLY A 290 -1.09 1.80 -16.84
CA GLY A 290 -1.65 0.61 -16.20
C GLY A 290 -2.02 -0.51 -17.17
N GLY A 291 -2.08 -1.73 -16.64
CA GLY A 291 -2.36 -2.94 -17.41
C GLY A 291 -3.84 -3.12 -17.78
N LEU A 292 -4.13 -3.72 -18.93
CA LEU A 292 -5.50 -3.91 -19.43
C LEU A 292 -5.99 -5.34 -19.18
N GLY A 293 -6.98 -5.51 -18.30
CA GLY A 293 -7.63 -6.80 -18.05
C GLY A 293 -9.09 -6.80 -18.51
N THR A 294 -10.02 -6.57 -17.59
CA THR A 294 -11.44 -6.30 -17.92
C THR A 294 -11.65 -4.90 -18.52
N SER A 295 -10.59 -4.10 -18.65
CA SER A 295 -10.54 -2.63 -18.89
C SER A 295 -11.11 -1.72 -17.79
N GLY A 296 -11.96 -2.21 -16.87
CA GLY A 296 -12.70 -1.38 -15.91
C GLY A 296 -11.89 -0.29 -15.20
N HIS A 297 -10.75 -0.63 -14.58
CA HIS A 297 -9.94 0.37 -13.86
C HIS A 297 -9.28 1.41 -14.79
N MET A 298 -8.61 0.97 -15.86
CA MET A 298 -7.94 1.90 -16.77
C MET A 298 -8.92 2.73 -17.58
N SER A 299 -10.08 2.19 -17.95
CA SER A 299 -11.15 2.96 -18.57
C SER A 299 -11.69 4.03 -17.63
N ALA A 300 -11.91 3.71 -16.35
CA ALA A 300 -12.38 4.69 -15.37
C ALA A 300 -11.33 5.78 -15.08
N ILE A 301 -10.06 5.41 -14.97
CA ILE A 301 -8.94 6.34 -14.84
C ILE A 301 -8.86 7.24 -16.08
N SER A 302 -8.89 6.65 -17.28
CA SER A 302 -8.86 7.40 -18.53
C SER A 302 -10.00 8.41 -18.59
N HIS A 303 -11.23 7.94 -18.39
CA HIS A 303 -12.43 8.78 -18.40
C HIS A 303 -12.31 9.96 -17.42
N TYR A 304 -11.94 9.70 -16.16
CA TYR A 304 -11.80 10.72 -15.13
C TYR A 304 -10.74 11.78 -15.51
N PHE A 305 -9.53 11.32 -15.85
CA PHE A 305 -8.39 12.21 -16.08
C PHE A 305 -8.48 12.97 -17.41
N LYS A 306 -9.00 12.34 -18.47
CA LYS A 306 -9.25 13.01 -19.76
C LYS A 306 -10.37 14.03 -19.66
N THR A 307 -11.45 13.72 -18.94
CA THR A 307 -12.53 14.71 -18.69
C THR A 307 -12.00 15.91 -17.91
N LYS A 308 -11.16 15.68 -16.89
CA LYS A 308 -10.70 16.75 -15.99
C LYS A 308 -9.52 17.58 -16.53
N TYR A 309 -8.62 16.94 -17.28
CA TYR A 309 -7.35 17.55 -17.69
C TYR A 309 -7.09 17.52 -19.20
N GLY A 310 -7.95 16.88 -19.99
CA GLY A 310 -7.83 16.81 -21.45
C GLY A 310 -6.48 16.27 -21.91
N LYS A 311 -5.83 16.99 -22.82
CA LYS A 311 -4.49 16.68 -23.35
C LYS A 311 -3.36 16.91 -22.35
N GLY A 312 -3.64 17.51 -21.19
CA GLY A 312 -2.65 17.77 -20.16
C GLY A 312 -2.23 16.53 -19.34
N VAL A 313 -2.77 15.35 -19.68
CA VAL A 313 -2.39 14.06 -19.09
C VAL A 313 -2.44 12.97 -20.16
N LYS A 314 -1.37 12.18 -20.26
CA LYS A 314 -1.31 10.97 -21.08
C LYS A 314 -1.84 9.78 -20.30
N ILE A 315 -2.59 8.90 -20.95
CA ILE A 315 -3.11 7.65 -20.40
C ILE A 315 -2.63 6.51 -21.29
N VAL A 316 -1.85 5.59 -20.70
CA VAL A 316 -1.18 4.52 -21.44
C VAL A 316 -1.66 3.17 -20.92
N GLY A 317 -2.18 2.36 -21.84
CA GLY A 317 -2.54 0.98 -21.59
C GLY A 317 -1.36 0.05 -21.80
N VAL A 318 -1.29 -1.04 -21.03
CA VAL A 318 -0.27 -2.09 -21.20
C VAL A 318 -0.95 -3.43 -21.41
N GLN A 319 -0.52 -4.16 -22.43
CA GLN A 319 -1.04 -5.47 -22.77
C GLN A 319 0.10 -6.47 -23.07
N PRO A 320 -0.16 -7.78 -22.99
CA PRO A 320 0.81 -8.78 -23.45
C PRO A 320 1.11 -8.59 -24.94
N ALA A 321 2.35 -8.77 -25.35
CA ALA A 321 2.69 -8.87 -26.77
C ALA A 321 2.00 -10.07 -27.43
N GLN A 322 1.99 -10.12 -28.76
CA GLN A 322 1.37 -11.23 -29.50
C GLN A 322 1.93 -12.57 -29.02
N ASN A 323 1.03 -13.53 -28.73
CA ASN A 323 1.35 -14.87 -28.21
C ASN A 323 2.00 -14.93 -26.82
N GLU A 324 2.07 -13.81 -26.09
CA GLU A 324 2.56 -13.77 -24.72
C GLU A 324 1.40 -13.82 -23.72
N VAL A 325 1.67 -14.36 -22.52
CA VAL A 325 0.70 -14.41 -21.43
C VAL A 325 1.27 -13.70 -20.22
N ILE A 326 0.64 -12.60 -19.81
CA ILE A 326 0.96 -11.92 -18.53
C ILE A 326 -0.27 -12.04 -17.63
N PRO A 327 -0.18 -12.77 -16.50
CA PRO A 327 -1.32 -12.96 -15.60
C PRO A 327 -2.01 -11.65 -15.22
N GLY A 328 -3.34 -11.64 -15.36
CA GLY A 328 -4.20 -10.52 -14.96
C GLY A 328 -4.47 -9.46 -16.05
N ILE A 329 -3.77 -9.51 -17.18
CA ILE A 329 -3.97 -8.63 -18.33
C ILE A 329 -4.16 -9.42 -19.63
N ARG A 330 -4.79 -8.80 -20.63
CA ARG A 330 -5.11 -9.37 -21.94
C ARG A 330 -5.09 -8.28 -23.00
N ARG A 331 -5.10 -8.69 -24.27
CA ARG A 331 -5.02 -7.77 -25.42
C ARG A 331 -6.38 -7.16 -25.76
N ILE A 332 -6.40 -5.91 -26.20
CA ILE A 332 -7.65 -5.14 -26.43
C ILE A 332 -8.57 -5.79 -27.47
N GLU A 333 -8.02 -6.46 -28.46
CA GLU A 333 -8.75 -7.18 -29.53
C GLU A 333 -9.56 -8.37 -29.01
N THR A 334 -9.31 -8.83 -27.78
CA THR A 334 -10.10 -9.88 -27.13
C THR A 334 -11.45 -9.38 -26.59
N GLY A 335 -11.78 -8.11 -26.83
CA GLY A 335 -13.08 -7.48 -26.51
C GLY A 335 -13.23 -7.11 -25.04
N MET A 336 -13.28 -5.82 -24.71
CA MET A 336 -13.37 -5.30 -23.34
C MET A 336 -14.47 -4.24 -23.21
N LYS A 337 -15.48 -4.50 -22.35
CA LYS A 337 -16.73 -3.71 -22.26
C LYS A 337 -16.55 -2.21 -22.09
N TRP A 338 -15.52 -1.70 -21.41
CA TRP A 338 -15.44 -0.25 -21.09
C TRP A 338 -14.42 0.52 -21.93
N LEU A 339 -13.84 -0.07 -22.98
CA LEU A 339 -12.86 0.64 -23.83
C LEU A 339 -13.47 1.86 -24.54
N GLN A 340 -14.75 1.83 -24.90
CA GLN A 340 -15.47 2.96 -25.49
C GLN A 340 -15.59 4.17 -24.55
N ASN A 341 -15.39 3.98 -23.24
CA ASN A 341 -15.34 5.07 -22.26
C ASN A 341 -13.91 5.57 -22.01
N ALA A 342 -12.91 4.97 -22.66
CA ALA A 342 -11.50 5.27 -22.49
C ALA A 342 -10.94 5.99 -23.71
N GLN A 343 -10.03 6.93 -23.46
CA GLN A 343 -9.15 7.52 -24.46
C GLN A 343 -7.71 7.26 -24.04
N PHE A 344 -7.11 6.24 -24.65
CA PHE A 344 -5.69 5.93 -24.51
C PHE A 344 -4.89 6.73 -25.52
N ASP A 345 -3.79 7.33 -25.08
CA ASP A 345 -2.82 7.96 -25.99
C ASP A 345 -1.92 6.91 -26.64
N GLU A 346 -1.67 5.80 -25.94
CA GLU A 346 -0.86 4.68 -26.43
C GLU A 346 -1.27 3.37 -25.74
N VAL A 347 -1.09 2.24 -26.43
CA VAL A 347 -1.17 0.89 -25.85
C VAL A 347 0.13 0.16 -26.17
N ILE A 348 0.83 -0.30 -25.14
CA ILE A 348 2.18 -0.87 -25.27
C ILE A 348 2.14 -2.39 -25.10
N ASP A 349 2.74 -3.08 -26.06
CA ASP A 349 2.97 -4.51 -26.04
C ASP A 349 4.22 -4.86 -25.22
N VAL A 350 4.06 -5.78 -24.27
CA VAL A 350 5.13 -6.22 -23.36
C VAL A 350 5.19 -7.74 -23.31
N LYS A 351 6.40 -8.31 -23.39
CA LYS A 351 6.63 -9.75 -23.25
C LYS A 351 6.58 -10.19 -21.79
N GLN A 352 6.32 -11.47 -21.53
CA GLN A 352 6.32 -12.00 -20.17
C GLN A 352 7.68 -11.85 -19.49
N SER A 353 8.79 -12.07 -20.20
CA SER A 353 10.14 -11.87 -19.68
C SER A 353 10.39 -10.43 -19.22
N GLU A 354 9.99 -9.45 -20.04
CA GLU A 354 10.10 -8.02 -19.74
C GLU A 354 9.27 -7.62 -18.52
N ALA A 355 8.09 -8.23 -18.35
CA ALA A 355 7.25 -8.05 -17.18
C ALA A 355 7.93 -8.61 -15.90
N ILE A 356 8.55 -9.79 -15.99
CA ILE A 356 9.29 -10.39 -14.88
C ILE A 356 10.50 -9.53 -14.50
N GLU A 357 11.27 -9.07 -15.49
CA GLU A 357 12.42 -8.17 -15.31
C GLU A 357 12.02 -6.85 -14.65
N GLY A 358 10.91 -6.25 -15.10
CA GLY A 358 10.35 -5.04 -14.50
C GLY A 358 10.00 -5.23 -13.02
N ALA A 359 9.40 -6.36 -12.66
CA ALA A 359 9.09 -6.69 -11.28
C ALA A 359 10.36 -6.90 -10.43
N MET A 360 11.34 -7.64 -10.96
CA MET A 360 12.63 -7.89 -10.29
C MET A 360 13.42 -6.60 -10.08
N LYS A 361 13.37 -5.66 -11.02
CA LYS A 361 14.03 -4.35 -10.89
C LYS A 361 13.48 -3.57 -9.70
N ILE A 362 12.15 -3.48 -9.57
CA ILE A 362 11.52 -2.79 -8.42
C ILE A 362 11.83 -3.51 -7.11
N ALA A 363 11.79 -4.85 -7.09
CA ALA A 363 12.16 -5.62 -5.90
C ALA A 363 13.59 -5.31 -5.44
N ARG A 364 14.56 -5.27 -6.37
CA ARG A 364 15.97 -5.02 -6.06
C ARG A 364 16.30 -3.56 -5.72
N LYS A 365 15.55 -2.60 -6.28
CA LYS A 365 15.86 -1.16 -6.14
C LYS A 365 15.00 -0.43 -5.12
N GLU A 366 13.81 -0.94 -4.82
CA GLU A 366 12.84 -0.33 -3.91
C GLU A 366 12.45 -1.25 -2.74
N GLY A 367 12.83 -2.53 -2.79
CA GLY A 367 12.41 -3.53 -1.80
C GLY A 367 10.94 -3.97 -1.94
N LEU A 368 10.26 -3.60 -3.02
CA LEU A 368 8.85 -3.95 -3.25
C LEU A 368 8.73 -5.06 -4.29
N LEU A 369 8.26 -6.25 -3.89
CA LEU A 369 7.97 -7.34 -4.80
C LEU A 369 6.57 -7.17 -5.42
N ILE A 370 6.53 -6.58 -6.61
CA ILE A 370 5.30 -6.26 -7.35
C ILE A 370 4.88 -7.40 -8.30
N GLY A 371 3.59 -7.47 -8.62
CA GLY A 371 3.05 -8.49 -9.54
C GLY A 371 3.52 -8.35 -10.99
N LEU A 372 3.27 -9.38 -11.81
CA LEU A 372 3.75 -9.41 -13.20
C LEU A 372 3.13 -8.33 -14.09
N SER A 373 1.82 -8.06 -13.95
CA SER A 373 1.20 -6.93 -14.68
C SER A 373 1.79 -5.58 -14.26
N SER A 374 2.22 -5.44 -13.00
CA SER A 374 2.91 -4.24 -12.51
C SER A 374 4.32 -4.13 -13.10
N GLY A 375 5.03 -5.24 -13.22
CA GLY A 375 6.33 -5.30 -13.91
C GLY A 375 6.23 -4.92 -15.38
N ALA A 376 5.15 -5.34 -16.06
CA ALA A 376 4.87 -4.91 -17.44
C ALA A 376 4.65 -3.38 -17.52
N VAL A 377 3.94 -2.80 -16.55
CA VAL A 377 3.77 -1.34 -16.43
C VAL A 377 5.10 -0.62 -16.21
N VAL A 378 6.00 -1.20 -15.41
CA VAL A 378 7.36 -0.66 -15.20
C VAL A 378 8.19 -0.70 -16.49
N HIS A 379 8.08 -1.76 -17.28
CA HIS A 379 8.75 -1.86 -18.58
C HIS A 379 8.21 -0.86 -19.58
N ALA A 380 6.88 -0.77 -19.71
CA ALA A 380 6.20 0.23 -20.51
C ALA A 380 6.65 1.65 -20.15
N PHE A 381 6.64 1.99 -18.85
CA PHE A 381 7.18 3.26 -18.37
C PHE A 381 8.60 3.53 -18.85
N GLN A 382 9.51 2.56 -18.77
CA GLN A 382 10.90 2.75 -19.19
C GLN A 382 11.05 3.03 -20.68
N ARG A 383 10.14 2.52 -21.51
CA ARG A 383 10.12 2.80 -22.95
C ARG A 383 9.66 4.22 -23.29
N ILE A 384 8.70 4.75 -22.53
CA ILE A 384 8.04 6.04 -22.87
C ILE A 384 8.35 7.20 -21.93
N ALA A 385 9.10 6.97 -20.85
CA ALA A 385 9.39 8.01 -19.88
C ALA A 385 10.26 9.10 -20.51
N GLU A 386 9.74 10.33 -20.47
CA GLU A 386 10.48 11.54 -20.83
C GLU A 386 11.38 11.96 -19.65
N GLU A 387 12.24 12.95 -19.85
CA GLU A 387 13.16 13.45 -18.82
C GLU A 387 12.46 14.15 -17.65
N LYS A 388 11.25 14.68 -17.88
CA LYS A 388 10.50 15.48 -16.92
C LYS A 388 9.07 15.00 -16.77
N GLY A 389 8.46 15.30 -15.63
CA GLY A 389 7.03 15.11 -15.41
C GLY A 389 6.70 14.18 -14.26
N VAL A 390 5.41 14.13 -13.94
CA VAL A 390 4.87 13.29 -12.86
C VAL A 390 4.19 12.08 -13.48
N TYR A 391 4.66 10.89 -13.11
CA TYR A 391 4.14 9.62 -13.61
C TYR A 391 3.43 8.88 -12.48
N CYS A 392 2.26 8.29 -12.77
CA CYS A 392 1.57 7.38 -11.88
C CYS A 392 1.48 5.99 -12.52
N LEU A 393 2.10 5.00 -11.91
CA LEU A 393 2.06 3.60 -12.29
C LEU A 393 1.03 2.87 -11.43
N VAL A 394 0.07 2.19 -12.05
CA VAL A 394 -0.94 1.40 -11.31
C VAL A 394 -0.40 -0.01 -11.14
N PHE A 395 -0.17 -0.43 -9.88
CA PHE A 395 0.32 -1.76 -9.54
C PHE A 395 -0.82 -2.61 -8.99
N PRO A 396 -1.42 -3.52 -9.80
CA PRO A 396 -2.67 -4.19 -9.44
C PRO A 396 -2.55 -5.15 -8.27
N ASP A 397 -1.39 -5.77 -8.06
CA ASP A 397 -1.15 -6.76 -7.01
C ASP A 397 0.34 -6.99 -6.68
N SER A 398 0.60 -7.99 -5.84
CA SER A 398 1.94 -8.35 -5.34
C SER A 398 2.57 -9.54 -6.07
N GLY A 399 3.90 -9.52 -6.15
CA GLY A 399 4.72 -10.56 -6.76
C GLY A 399 4.76 -11.89 -5.99
N TYR A 400 4.39 -11.92 -4.70
CA TYR A 400 4.39 -13.15 -3.91
C TYR A 400 3.47 -14.25 -4.48
N LYS A 401 2.50 -13.89 -5.33
CA LYS A 401 1.59 -14.82 -5.99
C LYS A 401 2.17 -15.49 -7.24
N TYR A 402 3.35 -15.07 -7.68
CA TYR A 402 3.93 -15.45 -8.97
C TYR A 402 5.29 -16.15 -8.81
N ILE A 403 5.49 -16.85 -7.69
CA ILE A 403 6.77 -17.50 -7.37
C ILE A 403 7.19 -18.50 -8.44
N GLU A 404 6.26 -19.29 -8.98
CA GLU A 404 6.54 -20.28 -10.04
C GLU A 404 7.04 -19.61 -11.33
N GLN A 405 6.51 -18.43 -11.67
CA GLN A 405 6.95 -17.69 -12.86
C GLN A 405 8.34 -17.10 -12.65
N PHE A 406 8.62 -16.57 -11.45
CA PHE A 406 9.96 -16.09 -11.12
C PHE A 406 10.99 -17.23 -11.12
N GLU A 407 10.65 -18.38 -10.55
CA GLU A 407 11.50 -19.58 -10.53
C GLU A 407 11.83 -20.05 -11.95
N LYS A 408 10.82 -20.24 -12.80
CA LYS A 408 11.00 -20.65 -14.21
C LYS A 408 11.89 -19.67 -14.98
N TYR A 409 11.66 -18.37 -14.81
CA TYR A 409 12.46 -17.35 -15.47
C TYR A 409 13.90 -17.36 -14.99
N LEU A 410 14.15 -17.40 -13.67
CA LEU A 410 15.51 -17.47 -13.11
C LEU A 410 16.25 -18.70 -13.60
N ALA A 411 15.61 -19.86 -13.65
CA ALA A 411 16.19 -21.08 -14.20
C ALA A 411 16.53 -20.95 -15.70
N SER A 412 15.81 -20.11 -16.45
CA SER A 412 16.07 -19.89 -17.89
C SER A 412 17.22 -18.91 -18.17
N VAL A 413 17.54 -18.02 -17.22
CA VAL A 413 18.58 -16.97 -17.39
C VAL A 413 19.85 -17.24 -16.59
N SER A 414 19.82 -18.16 -15.64
CA SER A 414 21.03 -18.65 -14.98
C SER A 414 21.83 -19.53 -15.95
N PRO A 415 23.14 -19.28 -16.17
CA PRO A 415 23.98 -20.25 -16.83
C PRO A 415 23.88 -21.57 -16.05
N LYS A 416 23.70 -22.69 -16.74
CA LYS A 416 23.87 -24.01 -16.12
C LYS A 416 25.31 -24.04 -15.58
N ASN A 417 25.45 -23.98 -14.25
CA ASN A 417 26.72 -24.23 -13.58
C ASN A 417 27.13 -25.68 -13.79
#